data_AF-A0AAD7ERY5-F1
#
_entry.id   AF-A0AAD7ERY5-F1
#
_cell.length_a   1.000
_cell.length_b   1.000
_cell.length_c   1.000
_cell.angle_alpha   90.00
_cell.angle_beta   90.00
_cell.angle_gamma   90.00
#
_symmetry.space_group_name_H-M   'P 1'
#
loop_
_entity.id
_entity.type
_entity.pdbx_description
1 polymer ?
#
loop_
_entity_poly.entity_id
_entity_poly.type
_entity_poly.pdbx_seq_one_letter_code
_entity_poly.pdbx_strand_id
1 'polypeptide(L)'
;MADGKDIDGSSSTGHKPFVEPLFPPAQISIEDVRAVFIDAFLMTHYLHTNHPSVLPDTLSPRNIRFHRAASQEAVCVIVDLDSHAHPSNPDARPSTHGTLPFNAYDLMPSLETPTKSNSAAPYKRYRHILEALYYIFLWAVSSPVQQWIDRGPDALLRVLKHRIARTTFMWDATAAFAEVQPEFAPLVGAWLRPLWRLVSDAHFACRCLTGEEKMEKLDSMLTLDRVVEILRAGGGFDLRIATLIPVPGEDSDEGL
;
A
#
# COMPACT_ATOMS: atom_id res chain seq x y z
N MET A 1 -38.63 -31.60 44.98
CA MET A 1 -38.41 -30.17 45.26
C MET A 1 -37.01 -30.05 45.79
N ALA A 2 -36.06 -29.76 44.89
CA ALA A 2 -34.65 -29.66 45.20
C ALA A 2 -34.16 -28.35 44.59
N ASP A 3 -33.51 -27.54 45.42
CA ASP A 3 -32.72 -26.37 45.06
C ASP A 3 -31.64 -26.75 44.05
N GLY A 4 -31.59 -26.05 42.93
CA GLY A 4 -30.54 -26.14 41.92
C GLY A 4 -30.02 -24.74 41.63
N LYS A 5 -28.89 -24.43 42.25
CA LYS A 5 -28.15 -23.17 42.21
C LYS A 5 -27.15 -23.26 41.06
N ASP A 6 -27.36 -22.56 39.95
CA ASP A 6 -26.40 -22.44 38.84
C ASP A 6 -26.11 -20.95 38.61
N ILE A 7 -25.06 -20.42 39.24
CA ILE A 7 -23.70 -20.19 38.68
C ILE A 7 -23.71 -19.13 37.57
N ASP A 8 -23.57 -17.88 38.01
CA ASP A 8 -23.02 -16.78 37.21
C ASP A 8 -21.62 -17.16 36.72
N GLY A 9 -21.46 -17.26 35.40
CA GLY A 9 -20.22 -17.71 34.78
C GLY A 9 -19.85 -16.86 33.58
N SER A 10 -18.85 -15.99 33.80
CA SER A 10 -17.97 -15.39 32.78
C SER A 10 -18.53 -14.27 31.91
N SER A 11 -18.52 -13.06 32.48
CA SER A 11 -18.25 -11.83 31.72
C SER A 11 -16.84 -11.91 31.14
N SER A 12 -16.67 -12.52 29.96
CA SER A 12 -15.48 -12.30 29.14
C SER A 12 -15.61 -10.91 28.52
N THR A 13 -15.18 -9.88 29.24
CA THR A 13 -14.84 -8.60 28.61
C THR A 13 -13.61 -8.84 27.75
N GLY A 14 -13.83 -9.45 26.58
CA GLY A 14 -12.83 -9.47 25.53
C GLY A 14 -12.52 -8.02 25.22
N HIS A 15 -11.38 -7.54 25.69
CA HIS A 15 -10.73 -6.37 25.13
C HIS A 15 -10.50 -6.68 23.67
N LYS A 16 -11.48 -6.38 22.82
CA LYS A 16 -11.21 -6.17 21.40
C LYS A 16 -10.17 -5.05 21.39
N PRO A 17 -8.96 -5.29 20.85
CA PRO A 17 -8.01 -4.21 20.69
C PRO A 17 -8.74 -3.11 19.93
N PHE A 18 -8.89 -1.96 20.57
CA PHE A 18 -9.47 -0.79 19.95
C PHE A 18 -8.45 -0.31 18.92
N VAL A 19 -8.55 -0.85 17.71
CA VAL A 19 -7.68 -0.46 16.60
C VAL A 19 -8.25 0.85 16.08
N GLU A 20 -7.66 1.96 16.51
CA GLU A 20 -7.98 3.27 15.99
C GLU A 20 -7.82 3.25 14.45
N PRO A 21 -8.72 3.92 13.69
CA PRO A 21 -8.43 4.24 12.30
C PRO A 21 -7.08 4.94 12.27
N LEU A 22 -6.41 4.93 11.11
CA LEU A 22 -5.03 5.37 10.92
C LEU A 22 -4.67 6.65 11.71
N PHE A 23 -5.61 7.54 12.06
CA PHE A 23 -5.28 8.82 12.67
C PHE A 23 -6.29 9.28 13.76
N PRO A 24 -5.98 9.15 15.07
CA PRO A 24 -6.58 10.03 16.07
C PRO A 24 -6.14 11.48 15.79
N PRO A 25 -6.94 12.51 16.13
CA PRO A 25 -6.65 13.92 15.82
C PRO A 25 -5.41 14.50 16.54
N ALA A 26 -4.68 13.70 17.33
CA ALA A 26 -3.46 14.12 18.00
C ALA A 26 -2.24 13.93 17.08
N GLN A 27 -1.81 15.05 16.49
CA GLN A 27 -0.52 15.34 15.88
C GLN A 27 0.38 14.14 15.51
N ILE A 28 0.41 13.80 14.23
CA ILE A 28 1.28 12.78 13.66
C ILE A 28 2.61 13.41 13.28
N SER A 29 3.69 12.77 13.70
CA SER A 29 5.04 13.22 13.38
C SER A 29 5.52 12.68 12.02
N ILE A 30 6.58 13.28 11.49
CA ILE A 30 7.27 12.77 10.31
C ILE A 30 7.84 11.37 10.55
N GLU A 31 8.29 11.08 11.78
CA GLU A 31 8.79 9.77 12.20
C GLU A 31 7.69 8.70 12.15
N ASP A 32 6.47 9.03 12.60
CA ASP A 32 5.34 8.11 12.54
C ASP A 32 4.98 7.76 11.10
N VAL A 33 4.91 8.79 10.23
CA VAL A 33 4.66 8.57 8.80
C VAL A 33 5.74 7.68 8.20
N ARG A 34 7.01 7.92 8.55
CA ARG A 34 8.11 7.09 8.06
C ARG A 34 7.97 5.63 8.49
N ALA A 35 7.76 5.39 9.78
CA ALA A 35 7.62 4.05 10.33
C ALA A 35 6.44 3.30 9.69
N VAL A 36 5.27 3.95 9.63
CA VAL A 36 4.06 3.35 9.06
C VAL A 36 4.24 2.94 7.60
N PHE A 37 4.82 3.80 6.76
CA PHE A 37 4.98 3.46 5.36
C PHE A 37 6.08 2.44 5.11
N ILE A 38 7.16 2.45 5.90
CA ILE A 38 8.17 1.39 5.86
C ILE A 38 7.52 0.04 6.18
N ASP A 39 6.79 -0.04 7.30
CA ASP A 39 6.11 -1.27 7.69
C ASP A 39 5.10 -1.73 6.62
N ALA A 40 4.36 -0.80 6.00
CA ALA A 40 3.42 -1.14 4.94
C ALA A 40 4.11 -1.78 3.72
N PHE A 41 5.26 -1.24 3.27
CA PHE A 41 6.04 -1.84 2.19
C PHE A 41 6.60 -3.21 2.57
N LEU A 42 7.13 -3.36 3.80
CA LEU A 42 7.71 -4.63 4.26
C LEU A 42 6.64 -5.70 4.49
N MET A 43 5.51 -5.35 5.09
CA MET A 43 4.38 -6.26 5.32
C MET A 43 3.79 -6.76 3.99
N THR A 44 3.57 -5.87 3.02
CA THR A 44 3.06 -6.30 1.71
C THR A 44 4.04 -7.18 0.95
N HIS A 45 5.35 -6.99 1.13
CA HIS A 45 6.35 -7.91 0.63
C HIS A 45 6.31 -9.28 1.31
N TYR A 46 6.28 -9.29 2.64
CA TYR A 46 6.18 -10.51 3.42
C TYR A 46 4.96 -11.34 2.98
N LEU A 47 3.80 -10.69 2.81
CA LEU A 47 2.60 -11.31 2.28
C LEU A 47 2.82 -11.86 0.87
N HIS A 48 3.40 -11.07 -0.04
CA HIS A 48 3.65 -11.54 -1.40
C HIS A 48 4.57 -12.78 -1.45
N THR A 49 5.63 -12.80 -0.65
CA THR A 49 6.65 -13.87 -0.65
C THR A 49 6.14 -15.13 0.06
N ASN A 50 5.49 -15.00 1.22
CA ASN A 50 5.09 -16.15 2.04
C ASN A 50 3.65 -16.59 1.81
N HIS A 51 2.81 -15.69 1.30
CA HIS A 51 1.39 -15.89 1.08
C HIS A 51 0.97 -15.29 -0.28
N PRO A 52 1.53 -15.76 -1.41
CA PRO A 52 1.31 -15.14 -2.73
C PRO A 52 -0.15 -15.10 -3.19
N SER A 53 -1.03 -15.93 -2.61
CA SER A 53 -2.48 -15.86 -2.82
C SER A 53 -3.15 -14.66 -2.13
N VAL A 54 -2.45 -13.99 -1.22
CA VAL A 54 -2.91 -12.86 -0.40
C VAL A 54 -2.28 -11.58 -0.96
N LEU A 55 -2.64 -11.22 -2.18
CA LEU A 55 -2.35 -9.89 -2.72
C LEU A 55 -3.48 -8.94 -2.28
N PRO A 56 -3.19 -7.88 -1.50
CA PRO A 56 -4.22 -6.96 -1.03
C PRO A 56 -4.94 -6.33 -2.21
N ASP A 57 -6.23 -6.67 -2.39
CA ASP A 57 -6.99 -6.23 -3.55
C ASP A 57 -7.52 -4.81 -3.45
N THR A 58 -7.76 -4.38 -2.23
CA THR A 58 -8.52 -3.18 -1.89
C THR A 58 -7.66 -2.10 -1.25
N LEU A 59 -6.33 -2.17 -1.39
CA LEU A 59 -5.40 -1.30 -0.69
C LEU A 59 -5.80 0.18 -0.81
N SER A 60 -6.04 0.80 0.33
CA SER A 60 -6.50 2.17 0.44
C SER A 60 -6.12 2.71 1.82
N PRO A 61 -6.22 4.03 2.06
CA PRO A 61 -5.98 4.60 3.38
C PRO A 61 -6.88 4.02 4.49
N ARG A 62 -8.01 3.39 4.14
CA ARG A 62 -8.90 2.73 5.12
C ARG A 62 -8.38 1.39 5.61
N ASN A 63 -7.56 0.76 4.77
CA ASN A 63 -6.99 -0.57 4.98
C ASN A 63 -5.62 -0.50 5.65
N ILE A 64 -5.00 0.68 5.69
CA ILE A 64 -3.80 0.92 6.47
C ILE A 64 -4.27 1.53 7.79
N ARG A 65 -3.84 0.95 8.91
CA ARG A 65 -4.01 1.50 10.26
C ARG A 65 -2.66 1.54 10.94
N PHE A 66 -2.56 2.25 12.06
CA PHE A 66 -1.40 2.14 12.92
C PHE A 66 -1.83 2.28 14.37
N HIS A 67 -0.98 1.82 15.26
CA HIS A 67 -1.05 2.11 16.68
C HIS A 67 0.34 2.45 17.19
N ARG A 68 0.42 3.18 18.31
CA ARG A 68 1.68 3.33 19.03
C ARG A 68 1.89 2.12 19.93
N ALA A 69 2.99 1.41 19.72
CA ALA A 69 3.43 0.38 20.64
C ALA A 69 3.76 1.00 22.01
N ALA A 70 3.96 0.15 23.03
CA ALA A 70 4.36 0.62 24.36
C ALA A 70 5.66 1.47 24.34
N SER A 71 6.51 1.25 23.33
CA SER A 71 7.72 2.01 23.03
C SER A 71 7.47 3.41 22.45
N GLN A 72 6.21 3.83 22.26
CA GLN A 72 5.78 5.04 21.53
C GLN A 72 6.02 5.02 20.02
N GLU A 73 6.60 3.95 19.50
CA GLU A 73 6.83 3.75 18.07
C GLU A 73 5.51 3.44 17.34
N ALA A 74 5.26 4.12 16.22
CA ALA A 74 4.12 3.83 15.36
C ALA A 74 4.37 2.55 14.57
N VAL A 75 3.43 1.60 14.65
CA VAL A 75 3.50 0.32 13.95
C VAL A 75 2.30 0.21 13.02
N CYS A 76 2.56 -0.11 11.74
CA CYS A 76 1.51 -0.27 10.75
C CYS A 76 0.78 -1.61 10.91
N VAL A 77 -0.54 -1.57 10.69
CA VAL A 77 -1.41 -2.74 10.59
C VAL A 77 -2.21 -2.62 9.31
N ILE A 78 -2.03 -3.56 8.38
CA ILE A 78 -2.87 -3.64 7.19
C ILE A 78 -4.07 -4.54 7.52
N VAL A 79 -5.28 -4.01 7.38
CA VAL A 79 -6.55 -4.69 7.64
C VAL A 79 -7.32 -4.93 6.35
N ASP A 80 -8.28 -5.87 6.41
CA ASP A 80 -9.13 -6.21 5.26
C ASP A 80 -8.25 -6.62 4.06
N LEU A 81 -7.46 -7.66 4.33
CA LEU A 81 -6.60 -8.36 3.37
C LEU A 81 -7.40 -9.40 2.57
N ASP A 82 -8.72 -9.23 2.47
CA ASP A 82 -9.60 -10.18 1.81
C ASP A 82 -9.15 -10.34 0.35
N SER A 83 -8.55 -11.50 0.09
CA SER A 83 -8.02 -11.86 -1.22
C SER A 83 -9.15 -12.44 -2.06
N HIS A 84 -9.52 -11.76 -3.15
CA HIS A 84 -10.40 -12.37 -4.16
C HIS A 84 -9.65 -13.35 -5.07
N ALA A 85 -8.32 -13.41 -4.98
CA ALA A 85 -7.48 -14.38 -5.68
C ALA A 85 -7.45 -15.72 -4.93
N HIS A 86 -8.51 -16.52 -5.01
CA HIS A 86 -8.49 -17.86 -4.44
C HIS A 86 -7.63 -18.79 -5.34
N PRO A 87 -6.57 -19.44 -4.84
CA PRO A 87 -5.69 -20.29 -5.65
C PRO A 87 -6.38 -21.52 -6.23
N SER A 88 -7.53 -21.92 -5.69
CA SER A 88 -8.34 -23.03 -6.24
C SER A 88 -9.16 -22.66 -7.48
N ASN A 89 -9.12 -21.40 -7.91
CA ASN A 89 -9.77 -20.97 -9.15
C ASN A 89 -8.76 -20.13 -9.96
N PRO A 90 -7.86 -20.76 -10.75
CA PRO A 90 -6.92 -20.04 -11.60
C PRO A 90 -7.61 -19.13 -12.63
N ASP A 91 -8.90 -19.37 -12.89
CA ASP A 91 -9.75 -18.53 -13.75
C ASP A 91 -10.47 -17.41 -13.00
N ALA A 92 -10.46 -17.42 -11.65
CA ALA A 92 -10.92 -16.28 -10.86
C ALA A 92 -9.92 -15.15 -11.05
N ARG A 93 -10.22 -14.29 -12.02
CA ARG A 93 -9.50 -13.03 -12.19
C ARG A 93 -9.63 -12.27 -10.87
N PRO A 94 -8.51 -11.88 -10.21
CA PRO A 94 -8.59 -10.97 -9.07
C PRO A 94 -9.44 -9.78 -9.51
N SER A 95 -10.30 -9.33 -8.60
CA SER A 95 -11.18 -8.21 -8.86
C SER A 95 -10.36 -7.10 -9.51
N THR A 96 -10.69 -6.76 -10.76
CA THR A 96 -10.02 -5.71 -11.54
C THR A 96 -10.24 -4.32 -10.94
N HIS A 97 -10.94 -4.27 -9.82
CA HIS A 97 -11.36 -3.08 -9.10
C HIS A 97 -10.54 -2.98 -7.83
N GLY A 98 -9.28 -2.54 -7.94
CA GLY A 98 -8.64 -1.96 -6.76
C GLY A 98 -9.35 -0.67 -6.34
N THR A 99 -9.01 -0.14 -5.16
CA THR A 99 -9.67 1.03 -4.60
C THR A 99 -9.21 2.33 -5.29
N LEU A 100 -10.04 2.88 -6.18
CA LEU A 100 -9.80 4.23 -6.69
C LEU A 100 -9.78 5.26 -5.55
N PRO A 101 -8.88 6.26 -5.60
CA PRO A 101 -7.94 6.52 -6.68
C PRO A 101 -6.58 5.84 -6.58
N PHE A 102 -6.37 4.89 -5.68
CA PHE A 102 -5.03 4.37 -5.38
C PHE A 102 -4.58 3.23 -6.30
N ASN A 103 -5.36 2.88 -7.33
CA ASN A 103 -4.96 1.88 -8.30
C ASN A 103 -3.70 2.27 -9.04
N ALA A 104 -2.87 1.27 -9.37
CA ALA A 104 -1.79 1.41 -10.32
C ALA A 104 -2.32 1.93 -11.67
N TYR A 105 -1.49 2.70 -12.37
CA TYR A 105 -1.86 3.44 -13.57
C TYR A 105 -2.40 2.54 -14.68
N ASP A 106 -1.79 1.37 -14.90
CA ASP A 106 -2.18 0.44 -15.95
C ASP A 106 -3.39 -0.43 -15.59
N LEU A 107 -3.79 -0.44 -14.32
CA LEU A 107 -5.08 -0.98 -13.86
C LEU A 107 -6.24 0.02 -14.03
N MET A 108 -5.97 1.28 -14.37
CA MET A 108 -7.04 2.27 -14.56
C MET A 108 -7.78 2.03 -15.88
N PRO A 109 -9.13 2.06 -15.88
CA PRO A 109 -9.90 1.93 -17.10
C PRO A 109 -9.49 2.99 -18.13
N SER A 110 -9.31 2.57 -19.38
CA SER A 110 -9.08 3.51 -20.48
C SER A 110 -10.37 4.31 -20.74
N LEU A 111 -10.22 5.59 -21.06
CA LEU A 111 -11.35 6.41 -21.51
C LEU A 111 -11.84 5.98 -22.90
N GLU A 112 -10.95 5.41 -23.72
CA GLU A 112 -11.23 5.01 -25.10
C GLU A 112 -11.91 3.62 -25.18
N THR A 113 -11.70 2.78 -24.18
CA THR A 113 -12.32 1.46 -24.06
C THR A 113 -12.96 1.32 -22.68
N PRO A 114 -14.15 1.92 -22.46
CA PRO A 114 -14.92 1.72 -21.25
C PRO A 114 -15.43 0.27 -21.20
N THR A 115 -14.58 -0.67 -20.76
CA THR A 115 -14.84 -2.02 -20.21
C THR A 115 -15.94 -2.88 -20.84
N LYS A 116 -16.36 -2.63 -22.09
CA LYS A 116 -17.36 -3.41 -22.82
C LYS A 116 -16.76 -4.40 -23.83
N SER A 117 -15.45 -4.34 -24.03
CA SER A 117 -14.73 -5.25 -24.92
C SER A 117 -14.01 -6.30 -24.08
N ASN A 118 -14.10 -7.57 -24.49
CA ASN A 118 -13.47 -8.76 -23.90
C ASN A 118 -11.93 -8.72 -23.74
N SER A 119 -11.31 -7.56 -23.93
CA SER A 119 -9.93 -7.27 -23.54
C SER A 119 -9.83 -7.38 -22.01
N ALA A 120 -9.38 -8.55 -21.54
CA ALA A 120 -9.12 -8.86 -20.15
C ALA A 120 -8.26 -7.74 -19.53
N ALA A 121 -8.75 -7.11 -18.47
CA ALA A 121 -7.94 -6.16 -17.72
C ALA A 121 -6.67 -6.87 -17.22
N PRO A 122 -5.54 -6.15 -17.15
CA PRO A 122 -4.26 -6.75 -16.83
C PRO A 122 -4.30 -7.46 -15.47
N TYR A 123 -3.69 -8.64 -15.39
CA TYR A 123 -3.55 -9.39 -14.15
C TYR A 123 -2.83 -8.56 -13.10
N LYS A 124 -3.32 -8.59 -11.87
CA LYS A 124 -2.69 -7.87 -10.79
C LYS A 124 -1.37 -8.54 -10.40
N ARG A 125 -0.30 -7.76 -10.33
CA ARG A 125 1.05 -8.17 -9.94
C ARG A 125 1.52 -7.40 -8.70
N TYR A 126 2.58 -7.88 -8.06
CA TYR A 126 3.13 -7.25 -6.86
C TYR A 126 3.51 -5.78 -7.05
N ARG A 127 4.05 -5.40 -8.22
CA ARG A 127 4.36 -3.99 -8.54
C ARG A 127 3.15 -3.05 -8.42
N HIS A 128 1.93 -3.54 -8.65
CA HIS A 128 0.73 -2.71 -8.50
C HIS A 128 0.48 -2.34 -7.05
N ILE A 129 0.86 -3.20 -6.11
CA ILE A 129 0.77 -2.92 -4.67
C ILE A 129 1.79 -1.84 -4.29
N LEU A 130 3.01 -1.93 -4.82
CA LEU A 130 4.05 -0.92 -4.60
C LEU A 130 3.61 0.46 -5.15
N GLU A 131 3.04 0.50 -6.35
CA GLU A 131 2.51 1.72 -6.94
C GLU A 131 1.33 2.28 -6.14
N ALA A 132 0.43 1.42 -5.68
CA ALA A 132 -0.70 1.82 -4.84
C ALA A 132 -0.24 2.40 -3.50
N LEU A 133 0.73 1.76 -2.83
CA LEU A 133 1.33 2.28 -1.60
C LEU A 133 1.96 3.65 -1.81
N TYR A 134 2.65 3.87 -2.94
CA TYR A 134 3.16 5.18 -3.29
C TYR A 134 2.05 6.24 -3.40
N TYR A 135 0.93 5.93 -4.07
CA TYR A 135 -0.19 6.88 -4.15
C TYR A 135 -0.87 7.15 -2.80
N ILE A 136 -0.98 6.12 -1.96
CA ILE A 136 -1.52 6.27 -0.60
C ILE A 136 -0.58 7.14 0.24
N PHE A 137 0.73 6.97 0.08
CA PHE A 137 1.74 7.78 0.77
C PHE A 137 1.68 9.24 0.36
N LEU A 138 1.66 9.52 -0.95
CA LEU A 138 1.51 10.87 -1.46
C LEU A 138 0.21 11.52 -0.97
N TRP A 139 -0.90 10.78 -1.00
CA TRP A 139 -2.17 11.28 -0.48
C TRP A 139 -2.12 11.58 1.01
N ALA A 140 -1.52 10.68 1.81
CA ALA A 140 -1.41 10.88 3.25
C ALA A 140 -0.71 12.22 3.52
N VAL A 141 0.53 12.39 3.05
CA VAL A 141 1.32 13.59 3.38
C VAL A 141 0.80 14.89 2.76
N SER A 142 -0.13 14.83 1.82
CA SER A 142 -0.77 16.01 1.22
C SER A 142 -2.10 16.40 1.86
N SER A 143 -2.91 15.44 2.29
CA SER A 143 -4.21 15.77 2.88
C SER A 143 -4.07 16.15 4.36
N PRO A 144 -4.76 17.19 4.85
CA PRO A 144 -4.79 17.50 6.27
C PRO A 144 -5.28 16.29 7.07
N VAL A 145 -4.69 16.03 8.24
CA VAL A 145 -5.02 14.86 9.10
C VAL A 145 -6.53 14.71 9.33
N GLN A 146 -7.23 15.84 9.50
CA GLN A 146 -8.68 15.88 9.71
C GLN A 146 -9.50 15.41 8.48
N GLN A 147 -8.98 15.60 7.26
CA GLN A 147 -9.66 15.22 6.00
C GLN A 147 -9.46 13.75 5.62
N TRP A 148 -8.58 13.04 6.34
CA TRP A 148 -8.42 11.60 6.16
C TRP A 148 -9.68 10.81 6.57
N ILE A 149 -10.53 11.41 7.42
CA ILE A 149 -11.81 10.85 7.87
C ILE A 149 -12.96 11.30 6.95
N ASP A 150 -12.97 12.57 6.49
CA ASP A 150 -14.15 13.23 5.90
C ASP A 150 -14.24 13.28 4.36
N ARG A 151 -13.35 12.61 3.61
CA ARG A 151 -13.50 12.33 2.16
C ARG A 151 -13.94 13.51 1.27
N GLY A 152 -13.45 14.72 1.51
CA GLY A 152 -13.66 15.86 0.61
C GLY A 152 -13.03 15.62 -0.77
N PRO A 153 -13.50 16.29 -1.84
CA PRO A 153 -12.89 16.24 -3.17
C PRO A 153 -11.56 16.99 -3.17
N ASP A 154 -10.53 16.37 -2.62
CA ASP A 154 -9.16 16.88 -2.66
C ASP A 154 -8.69 17.00 -4.12
N ALA A 155 -8.00 18.09 -4.45
CA ALA A 155 -7.40 18.32 -5.76
C ALA A 155 -6.48 17.16 -6.15
N LEU A 156 -5.75 16.60 -5.17
CA LEU A 156 -4.92 15.42 -5.38
C LEU A 156 -5.76 14.18 -5.73
N LEU A 157 -6.89 13.97 -5.04
CA LEU A 157 -7.80 12.88 -5.39
C LEU A 157 -8.35 13.04 -6.81
N ARG A 158 -8.59 14.26 -7.31
CA ARG A 158 -8.98 14.44 -8.72
C ARG A 158 -7.89 14.03 -9.69
N VAL A 159 -6.64 14.41 -9.42
CA VAL A 159 -5.47 13.99 -10.23
C VAL A 159 -5.33 12.47 -10.24
N LEU A 160 -5.45 11.84 -9.07
CA LEU A 160 -5.28 10.41 -8.90
C LEU A 160 -6.49 9.60 -9.44
N LYS A 161 -7.71 10.17 -9.46
CA LYS A 161 -8.94 9.49 -9.95
C LYS A 161 -9.00 9.39 -11.48
N HIS A 162 -8.43 10.35 -12.20
CA HIS A 162 -8.61 10.45 -13.64
C HIS A 162 -7.36 10.03 -14.39
N ARG A 163 -7.49 9.03 -15.30
CA ARG A 163 -6.35 8.50 -16.05
C ARG A 163 -5.58 9.57 -16.83
N ILE A 164 -6.26 10.52 -17.48
CA ILE A 164 -5.59 11.64 -18.17
C ILE A 164 -4.77 12.47 -17.19
N ALA A 165 -5.38 12.86 -16.05
CA ALA A 165 -4.68 13.65 -15.05
C ALA A 165 -3.51 12.88 -14.43
N ARG A 166 -3.65 11.56 -14.25
CA ARG A 166 -2.55 10.70 -13.82
C ARG A 166 -1.45 10.56 -14.87
N THR A 167 -1.78 10.52 -16.16
CA THR A 167 -0.78 10.62 -17.22
C THR A 167 -0.01 11.94 -17.09
N THR A 168 -0.68 13.07 -16.92
CA THR A 168 0.01 14.35 -16.70
C THR A 168 0.91 14.29 -15.46
N PHE A 169 0.42 13.74 -14.35
CA PHE A 169 1.19 13.56 -13.12
C PHE A 169 2.42 12.67 -13.29
N MET A 170 2.36 11.63 -14.12
CA MET A 170 3.51 10.78 -14.42
C MET A 170 4.61 11.59 -15.16
N TRP A 171 4.28 12.68 -15.85
CA TRP A 171 5.23 13.50 -16.61
C TRP A 171 5.71 14.69 -15.77
N ASP A 172 4.82 15.25 -14.95
CA ASP A 172 5.13 16.34 -14.03
C ASP A 172 4.28 16.23 -12.75
N ALA A 173 4.95 15.87 -11.66
CA ALA A 173 4.35 15.80 -10.32
C ALA A 173 4.52 17.09 -9.50
N THR A 174 5.03 18.17 -10.08
CA THR A 174 5.34 19.41 -9.35
C THR A 174 4.13 19.96 -8.60
N ALA A 175 2.97 20.02 -9.25
CA ALA A 175 1.74 20.48 -8.62
C ALA A 175 1.31 19.59 -7.44
N ALA A 176 1.44 18.26 -7.59
CA ALA A 176 1.09 17.34 -6.50
C ALA A 176 2.02 17.47 -5.30
N PHE A 177 3.32 17.69 -5.53
CA PHE A 177 4.27 17.91 -4.43
C PHE A 177 4.10 19.26 -3.73
N ALA A 178 3.50 20.25 -4.40
CA ALA A 178 3.16 21.53 -3.77
C ALA A 178 2.00 21.41 -2.76
N GLU A 179 1.19 20.35 -2.86
CA GLU A 179 0.11 20.06 -1.92
C GLU A 179 0.59 19.31 -0.67
N VAL A 180 1.87 18.93 -0.58
CA VAL A 180 2.42 18.26 0.61
C VAL A 180 2.41 19.22 1.79
N GLN A 181 1.91 18.76 2.93
CA GLN A 181 1.81 19.56 4.14
C GLN A 181 3.22 20.02 4.59
N PRO A 182 3.39 21.27 5.06
CA PRO A 182 4.69 21.83 5.38
C PRO A 182 5.52 20.99 6.35
N GLU A 183 4.90 20.35 7.34
CA GLU A 183 5.54 19.45 8.30
C GLU A 183 6.17 18.20 7.65
N PHE A 184 5.64 17.78 6.50
CA PHE A 184 6.12 16.62 5.74
C PHE A 184 6.96 17.02 4.52
N ALA A 185 7.22 18.33 4.31
CA ALA A 185 8.05 18.82 3.22
C ALA A 185 9.43 18.11 3.10
N PRO A 186 10.12 17.73 4.20
CA PRO A 186 11.37 16.96 4.10
C PRO A 186 11.21 15.61 3.39
N LEU A 187 10.03 14.97 3.44
CA LEU A 187 9.75 13.70 2.76
C LEU A 187 9.66 13.85 1.25
N VAL A 188 9.41 15.07 0.73
CA VAL A 188 9.32 15.32 -0.71
C VAL A 188 10.65 14.99 -1.39
N GLY A 189 11.74 15.56 -0.89
CA GLY A 189 13.07 15.34 -1.43
C GLY A 189 13.64 13.97 -1.07
N ALA A 190 13.39 13.52 0.16
CA ALA A 190 13.94 12.27 0.67
C ALA A 190 13.30 11.04 0.01
N TRP A 191 11.98 10.99 -0.11
CA TRP A 191 11.25 9.77 -0.51
C TRP A 191 10.32 10.00 -1.71
N LEU A 192 9.42 11.00 -1.67
CA LEU A 192 8.34 11.10 -2.67
C LEU A 192 8.86 11.34 -4.09
N ARG A 193 9.83 12.24 -4.28
CA ARG A 193 10.42 12.51 -5.61
C ARG A 193 11.19 11.29 -6.14
N PRO A 194 12.09 10.65 -5.37
CA PRO A 194 12.73 9.42 -5.80
C PRO A 194 11.74 8.29 -6.13
N LEU A 195 10.72 8.04 -5.29
CA LEU A 195 9.71 7.02 -5.55
C LEU A 195 8.87 7.34 -6.79
N TRP A 196 8.49 8.61 -6.98
CA TRP A 196 7.82 9.06 -8.19
C TRP A 196 8.65 8.79 -9.44
N ARG A 197 9.96 9.11 -9.41
CA ARG A 197 10.85 8.83 -10.54
C ARG A 197 10.89 7.34 -10.84
N LEU A 198 11.01 6.49 -9.82
CA LEU A 198 10.96 5.03 -10.01
C LEU A 198 9.69 4.58 -10.73
N VAL A 199 8.52 5.06 -10.29
CA VAL A 199 7.23 4.73 -10.91
C VAL A 199 7.12 5.31 -12.32
N SER A 200 7.47 6.59 -12.50
CA SER A 200 7.40 7.30 -13.79
C SER A 200 8.34 6.69 -14.83
N ASP A 201 9.60 6.44 -14.47
CA ASP A 201 10.61 5.85 -15.35
C ASP A 201 10.21 4.44 -15.78
N ALA A 202 9.62 3.64 -14.88
CA ALA A 202 9.09 2.32 -15.22
C ALA A 202 8.00 2.42 -16.30
N HIS A 203 7.01 3.30 -16.12
CA HIS A 203 5.95 3.51 -17.11
C HIS A 203 6.48 4.11 -18.42
N PHE A 204 7.44 5.04 -18.35
CA PHE A 204 8.03 5.68 -19.53
C PHE A 204 8.85 4.69 -20.38
N ALA A 205 9.68 3.86 -19.73
CA ALA A 205 10.45 2.82 -20.41
C ALA A 205 9.55 1.81 -21.14
N CYS A 206 8.34 1.63 -20.63
CA CYS A 206 7.36 0.67 -21.15
C CYS A 206 6.38 1.27 -22.16
N ARG A 207 6.50 2.56 -22.53
CA ARG A 207 5.52 3.26 -23.37
C ARG A 207 5.40 2.70 -24.79
N CYS A 208 6.49 2.15 -25.33
CA CYS A 208 6.57 1.58 -26.67
C CYS A 208 6.39 0.06 -26.67
N LEU A 209 6.32 -0.56 -25.48
CA LEU A 209 6.17 -2.00 -25.33
C LEU A 209 4.68 -2.35 -25.27
N THR A 210 4.34 -3.58 -25.66
CA THR A 210 2.96 -4.08 -25.62
C THR A 210 2.92 -5.47 -25.01
N GLY A 211 1.73 -5.89 -24.57
CA GLY A 211 1.51 -7.25 -24.07
C GLY A 211 2.44 -7.63 -22.92
N GLU A 212 2.97 -8.84 -22.99
CA GLU A 212 3.80 -9.47 -21.96
C GLU A 212 5.15 -8.77 -21.74
N GLU A 213 5.84 -8.38 -22.81
CA GLU A 213 7.12 -7.67 -22.76
C GLU A 213 7.03 -6.39 -21.91
N LYS A 214 5.93 -5.64 -22.09
CA LYS A 214 5.64 -4.46 -21.27
C LYS A 214 5.56 -4.81 -19.78
N MET A 215 4.87 -5.91 -19.46
CA MET A 215 4.60 -6.29 -18.08
C MET A 215 5.86 -6.82 -17.40
N GLU A 216 6.65 -7.64 -18.07
CA GLU A 216 7.96 -8.10 -17.59
C GLU A 216 8.90 -6.93 -17.33
N LYS A 217 8.93 -5.96 -18.26
CA LYS A 217 9.76 -4.77 -18.09
C LYS A 217 9.33 -3.95 -16.87
N LEU A 218 8.03 -3.70 -16.69
CA LEU A 218 7.50 -3.01 -15.51
C LEU A 218 7.87 -3.73 -14.21
N ASP A 219 7.71 -5.06 -14.17
CA ASP A 219 8.02 -5.86 -12.98
C ASP A 219 9.51 -5.82 -12.63
N SER A 220 10.39 -5.80 -13.63
CA SER A 220 11.85 -5.70 -13.42
C SER A 220 12.31 -4.34 -12.87
N MET A 221 11.53 -3.28 -13.13
CA MET A 221 11.90 -1.91 -12.77
C MET A 221 11.30 -1.48 -11.42
N LEU A 222 10.05 -1.84 -11.16
CA LEU A 222 9.35 -1.47 -9.93
C LEU A 222 9.37 -2.65 -8.94
N THR A 223 10.50 -2.83 -8.26
CA THR A 223 10.74 -3.89 -7.27
C THR A 223 10.83 -3.33 -5.85
N LEU A 224 10.67 -4.19 -4.84
CA LEU A 224 10.86 -3.77 -3.45
C LEU A 224 12.29 -3.30 -3.19
N ASP A 225 13.31 -3.99 -3.71
CA ASP A 225 14.71 -3.63 -3.47
C ASP A 225 14.99 -2.18 -3.86
N ARG A 226 14.44 -1.73 -4.99
CA ARG A 226 14.52 -0.33 -5.44
C ARG A 226 13.78 0.62 -4.51
N VAL A 227 12.60 0.25 -4.03
CA VAL A 227 11.85 1.04 -3.05
C VAL A 227 12.64 1.15 -1.75
N VAL A 228 13.17 0.06 -1.22
CA VAL A 228 13.95 0.03 0.03
C VAL A 228 15.25 0.81 -0.10
N GLU A 229 15.95 0.72 -1.24
CA GLU A 229 17.13 1.54 -1.55
C GLU A 229 16.81 3.04 -1.41
N ILE A 230 15.70 3.48 -2.00
CA ILE A 230 15.22 4.86 -1.91
C ILE A 230 14.89 5.25 -0.46
N LEU A 231 14.13 4.42 0.27
CA LEU A 231 13.72 4.72 1.65
C LEU A 231 14.93 4.82 2.58
N ARG A 232 15.93 3.95 2.40
CA ARG A 232 17.23 3.99 3.12
C ARG A 232 18.00 5.27 2.83
N ALA A 233 18.17 5.62 1.55
CA ALA A 233 18.91 6.82 1.16
C ALA A 233 18.29 8.11 1.72
N GLY A 234 16.97 8.15 1.90
CA GLY A 234 16.25 9.27 2.49
C GLY A 234 16.31 9.37 4.03
N GLY A 235 17.20 8.62 4.70
CA GLY A 235 17.37 8.65 6.16
C GLY A 235 16.24 7.96 6.92
N GLY A 236 15.57 7.01 6.27
CA GLY A 236 14.35 6.40 6.74
C GLY A 236 14.49 5.14 7.58
N PHE A 237 15.59 4.44 7.40
CA PHE A 237 15.61 3.00 7.61
C PHE A 237 16.81 2.64 8.47
N ASP A 238 16.58 2.47 9.77
CA ASP A 238 17.55 1.83 10.66
C ASP A 238 17.26 0.32 10.65
N LEU A 239 18.29 -0.51 10.43
CA LEU A 239 18.22 -1.91 9.98
C LEU A 239 17.49 -2.90 10.92
N ARG A 240 16.87 -2.43 12.01
CA ARG A 240 16.30 -3.28 13.06
C ARG A 240 15.07 -4.09 12.65
N ILE A 241 14.40 -3.75 11.54
CA ILE A 241 13.25 -4.52 11.04
C ILE A 241 13.69 -5.67 10.11
N ALA A 242 14.94 -5.67 9.61
CA ALA A 242 15.45 -6.75 8.78
C ALA A 242 15.55 -8.11 9.51
N THR A 243 15.45 -8.14 10.84
CA THR A 243 15.42 -9.36 11.65
C THR A 243 14.03 -10.00 11.78
N LEU A 244 12.96 -9.38 11.26
CA LEU A 244 11.59 -9.94 11.34
C LEU A 244 11.15 -10.70 10.08
N ILE A 245 11.95 -10.69 9.03
CA ILE A 245 11.69 -11.51 7.84
C ILE A 245 12.72 -12.64 7.87
N PRO A 246 12.39 -13.84 8.38
CA PRO A 246 13.23 -14.99 8.13
C PRO A 246 13.33 -15.16 6.61
N VAL A 247 14.55 -15.09 6.07
CA VAL A 247 14.81 -15.47 4.68
C VAL A 247 14.49 -16.97 4.61
N PRO A 248 13.46 -17.39 3.85
CA PRO A 248 13.21 -18.81 3.68
C PRO A 248 14.31 -19.34 2.76
N GLY A 249 15.30 -20.06 3.30
CA GLY A 249 16.30 -20.72 2.46
C GLY A 249 17.66 -21.04 3.05
N GLU A 250 17.99 -20.63 4.27
CA GLU A 250 19.23 -21.08 4.92
C GLU A 250 18.90 -21.85 6.19
N ASP A 251 19.23 -23.14 6.14
CA ASP A 251 19.31 -24.13 7.23
C ASP A 251 18.00 -24.79 7.73
N SER A 252 17.68 -25.94 7.13
CA SER A 252 17.66 -27.21 7.89
C SER A 252 17.66 -28.39 6.92
N ASP A 253 18.76 -28.53 6.20
CA ASP A 253 19.21 -29.86 5.75
C ASP A 253 19.98 -30.48 6.93
N GLU A 254 19.28 -30.78 8.03
CA GLU A 254 19.78 -31.62 9.11
C GLU A 254 18.72 -32.64 9.51
N GLY A 255 18.87 -33.84 8.94
CA GLY A 255 18.68 -35.10 9.63
C GLY A 255 17.29 -35.44 10.14
N LEU A 256 16.57 -36.27 9.37
CA LEU A 256 16.26 -37.66 9.73
C LEU A 256 15.71 -38.43 8.53
#